data_AF-A0A942K2B0-F1
#
_entry.id   AF-A0A942K2B0-F1
#
_cell.length_a   1.000
_cell.length_b   1.000
_cell.length_c   1.000
_cell.angle_alpha   90.00
_cell.angle_beta   90.00
_cell.angle_gamma   90.00
#
_symmetry.space_group_name_H-M   'P 1'
#
loop_
_entity.id
_entity.type
_entity.pdbx_description
1 polymer ?
#
loop_
_entity_poly.entity_id
_entity_poly.type
_entity_poly.pdbx_seq_one_letter_code
_entity_poly.pdbx_strand_id
1 'polypeptide(L)'
;MNIHTLPDGSIKISEHFGLARFGLLAFTVLVATGVGYGWLGGIAIFQPAYGWLIGAAATFGLAALLEDRDIEFNLPLRRVRWQQRRLFTKKDGNIPMDAVKDIVLCIVGTDDSLNRRPQYRLMMVTREETIPLTNTHTTDKNELEQAAESLLAVLSREPSDDITDRSLNDAVAQGRTVEATRWLRLRDGLDLTSARKIADAMKEKKIR
;
A
#
# COMPACT_ATOMS: atom_id res chain seq x y z
N MET A 1 -5.98 -7.05 -5.07
CA MET A 1 -5.20 -7.79 -4.06
C MET A 1 -5.59 -9.25 -4.16
N ASN A 2 -4.64 -10.18 -4.20
CA ASN A 2 -4.95 -11.61 -4.17
C ASN A 2 -4.43 -12.21 -2.86
N ILE A 3 -5.36 -12.72 -2.04
CA ILE A 3 -5.07 -13.46 -0.81
C ILE A 3 -5.26 -14.94 -1.12
N HIS A 4 -4.20 -15.72 -0.95
CA HIS A 4 -4.22 -17.17 -1.15
C HIS A 4 -3.87 -17.86 0.17
N THR A 5 -4.77 -18.72 0.64
CA THR A 5 -4.47 -19.65 1.72
C THR A 5 -3.89 -20.91 1.11
N LEU A 6 -2.69 -21.28 1.54
CA LEU A 6 -1.97 -22.48 1.11
C LEU A 6 -2.44 -23.70 1.93
N PRO A 7 -2.23 -24.93 1.42
CA PRO A 7 -2.67 -26.16 2.09
C PRO A 7 -2.01 -26.42 3.46
N ASP A 8 -0.86 -25.80 3.70
CA ASP A 8 -0.11 -25.83 4.96
C ASP A 8 -0.63 -24.80 5.99
N GLY A 9 -1.71 -24.08 5.65
CA GLY A 9 -2.29 -22.99 6.43
C GLY A 9 -1.57 -21.65 6.26
N SER A 10 -0.48 -21.60 5.48
CA SER A 10 0.24 -20.35 5.23
C SER A 10 -0.64 -19.40 4.41
N ILE A 11 -0.56 -18.10 4.70
CA ILE A 11 -1.29 -17.08 3.93
C ILE A 11 -0.30 -16.31 3.06
N LYS A 12 -0.58 -16.24 1.77
CA LYS A 12 0.17 -15.46 0.80
C LYS A 12 -0.67 -14.30 0.28
N ILE A 13 -0.19 -13.09 0.50
CA ILE A 13 -0.76 -11.86 -0.07
C ILE A 13 0.17 -11.42 -1.20
N SER A 14 -0.35 -11.40 -2.41
CA SER A 14 0.42 -10.95 -3.57
C SER A 14 -0.31 -9.88 -4.36
N GLU A 15 0.44 -8.86 -4.74
CA GLU A 15 0.03 -7.83 -5.68
C GLU A 15 1.03 -7.81 -6.83
N HIS A 16 0.57 -8.27 -7.99
CA HIS A 16 1.35 -8.34 -9.20
C HIS A 16 0.85 -7.31 -10.21
N PHE A 17 1.66 -6.29 -10.47
CA PHE A 17 1.42 -5.31 -11.52
C PHE A 17 2.22 -5.65 -12.79
N GLY A 18 2.68 -6.89 -12.92
CA GLY A 18 3.52 -7.36 -14.02
C GLY A 18 2.91 -7.11 -15.40
N LEU A 19 1.60 -7.38 -15.58
CA LEU A 19 0.90 -7.12 -16.84
C LEU A 19 0.84 -5.63 -17.18
N ALA A 20 0.46 -4.78 -16.22
CA ALA A 20 0.41 -3.33 -16.42
C ALA A 20 1.79 -2.75 -16.71
N ARG A 21 2.82 -3.18 -15.96
CA ARG A 21 4.21 -2.77 -16.16
C ARG A 21 4.72 -3.22 -17.53
N PHE A 22 4.46 -4.47 -17.93
CA PHE A 22 4.84 -4.99 -19.24
C PHE A 22 4.16 -4.20 -20.37
N GLY A 23 2.86 -3.92 -20.24
CA GLY A 23 2.12 -3.11 -21.20
C GLY A 23 2.70 -1.70 -21.36
N LEU A 24 3.01 -1.02 -20.25
CA LEU A 24 3.65 0.30 -20.27
C LEU A 24 5.03 0.26 -20.94
N LEU A 25 5.87 -0.72 -20.60
CA LEU A 25 7.21 -0.86 -21.19
C LEU A 25 7.15 -1.19 -22.69
N ALA A 26 6.24 -2.08 -23.09
CA ALA A 26 6.03 -2.40 -24.50
C ALA A 26 5.59 -1.16 -25.30
N PHE A 27 4.69 -0.35 -24.73
CA PHE A 27 4.28 0.92 -25.33
C PHE A 27 5.44 1.91 -25.44
N THR A 28 6.26 2.06 -24.39
CA THR A 28 7.48 2.90 -24.43
C THR A 28 8.41 2.47 -25.57
N VAL A 29 8.67 1.17 -25.72
CA VAL A 29 9.52 0.64 -26.79
C VAL A 29 8.92 0.89 -28.17
N LEU A 30 7.62 0.68 -28.34
CA LEU A 30 6.92 0.92 -29.61
C LEU A 30 7.02 2.39 -30.03
N VAL A 31 6.79 3.33 -29.10
CA VAL A 31 6.91 4.77 -29.37
C VAL A 31 8.35 5.15 -29.73
N ALA A 32 9.33 4.69 -28.94
CA ALA A 32 10.74 4.98 -29.20
C ALA A 32 11.20 4.44 -30.57
N THR A 33 10.76 3.23 -30.92
CA THR A 33 11.05 2.58 -32.20
C THR A 33 10.41 3.36 -33.36
N GLY A 34 9.15 3.77 -33.23
CA GLY A 34 8.45 4.57 -34.24
C GLY A 34 9.11 5.93 -34.50
N VAL A 35 9.57 6.61 -33.44
CA VAL A 35 10.34 7.87 -33.58
C VAL A 35 11.66 7.63 -34.30
N GLY A 36 12.38 6.56 -33.96
CA GLY A 36 13.65 6.19 -34.61
C GLY A 36 13.49 5.90 -36.11
N TYR A 37 12.47 5.13 -36.50
CA TYR A 37 12.16 4.87 -37.91
C TYR A 37 11.72 6.13 -38.65
N GLY A 38 10.91 7.00 -38.02
CA GLY A 38 10.49 8.26 -38.62
C GLY A 38 11.65 9.21 -38.93
N TRP A 39 12.66 9.25 -38.04
CA TRP A 39 13.90 10.00 -38.24
C TRP A 39 14.75 9.44 -39.38
N LEU A 40 14.96 8.11 -39.41
CA LEU A 40 15.75 7.47 -40.47
C LEU A 40 15.07 7.53 -41.85
N GLY A 41 13.74 7.51 -41.89
CA GLY A 41 12.96 7.53 -43.13
C GLY A 41 12.68 8.92 -43.72
N GLY A 42 13.13 10.00 -43.09
CA GLY A 42 12.91 11.38 -43.58
C GLY A 42 11.45 11.83 -43.59
N ILE A 43 10.60 11.21 -42.77
CA ILE A 43 9.16 11.48 -42.76
C ILE A 43 8.90 12.77 -41.97
N ALA A 44 8.57 13.86 -42.68
CA ALA A 44 8.36 15.20 -42.13
C ALA A 44 7.23 15.33 -41.07
N ILE A 45 6.42 14.28 -40.89
CA ILE A 45 5.33 14.22 -39.90
C ILE A 45 5.87 14.17 -38.45
N PHE A 46 7.16 13.87 -38.26
CA PHE A 46 7.80 13.73 -36.94
C PHE A 46 8.51 15.00 -36.42
N GLN A 47 8.25 16.20 -36.97
CA GLN A 47 8.88 17.43 -36.45
C GLN A 47 8.62 17.74 -34.96
N PRO A 48 7.51 17.34 -34.30
CA PRO A 48 7.42 17.39 -32.84
C PRO A 48 7.88 16.06 -32.19
N ALA A 49 9.00 15.48 -32.62
CA ALA A 49 9.56 14.24 -32.05
C ALA A 49 9.74 14.31 -30.52
N TYR A 50 9.96 15.50 -29.97
CA TYR A 50 10.07 15.75 -28.54
C TYR A 50 8.81 15.34 -27.76
N GLY A 51 7.61 15.55 -28.30
CA GLY A 51 6.36 15.18 -27.61
C GLY A 51 6.23 13.67 -27.40
N TRP A 52 6.63 12.89 -28.40
CA TRP A 52 6.63 11.42 -28.34
C TRP A 52 7.68 10.89 -27.37
N LEU A 53 8.86 11.49 -27.34
CA LEU A 53 9.91 11.14 -26.38
C LEU A 53 9.49 11.47 -24.94
N ILE A 54 8.81 12.60 -24.72
CA ILE A 54 8.24 12.94 -23.40
C ILE A 54 7.18 11.92 -23.00
N GLY A 55 6.28 11.52 -23.91
CA GLY A 55 5.28 10.48 -23.64
C GLY A 55 5.93 9.12 -23.32
N ALA A 56 6.97 8.74 -24.05
CA ALA A 56 7.74 7.53 -23.79
C ALA A 56 8.44 7.58 -22.42
N ALA A 57 9.07 8.71 -22.08
CA ALA A 57 9.70 8.92 -20.78
C ALA A 57 8.68 8.88 -19.63
N ALA A 58 7.50 9.48 -19.82
CA ALA A 58 6.43 9.48 -18.82
C ALA A 58 5.88 8.06 -18.58
N THR A 59 5.63 7.29 -19.65
CA THR A 59 5.16 5.89 -19.54
C THR A 59 6.20 4.98 -18.91
N PHE A 60 7.48 5.17 -19.26
CA PHE A 60 8.58 4.49 -18.60
C PHE A 60 8.69 4.83 -17.11
N GLY A 61 8.57 6.12 -16.77
CA GLY A 61 8.55 6.59 -15.38
C GLY A 61 7.42 5.96 -14.58
N LEU A 62 6.20 5.92 -15.14
CA LEU A 62 5.06 5.23 -14.53
C LEU A 62 5.33 3.74 -14.31
N ALA A 63 5.91 3.05 -15.30
CA ALA A 63 6.27 1.64 -15.17
C ALA A 63 7.31 1.40 -14.07
N ALA A 64 8.26 2.33 -13.89
CA ALA A 64 9.28 2.28 -12.85
C ALA A 64 8.71 2.51 -11.44
N LEU A 65 7.62 3.28 -11.33
CA LEU A 65 6.91 3.54 -10.07
C LEU A 65 5.99 2.40 -9.63
N LEU A 66 5.53 1.56 -10.57
CA LEU A 66 4.77 0.36 -10.23
C LEU A 66 5.62 -0.55 -9.37
N GLU A 67 5.05 -1.03 -8.27
CA GLU A 67 5.73 -1.81 -7.26
C GLU A 67 4.95 -3.10 -7.01
N ASP A 68 5.62 -4.22 -7.24
CA ASP A 68 5.08 -5.54 -6.88
C ASP A 68 5.38 -5.80 -5.42
N ARG A 69 4.41 -6.40 -4.73
CA ARG A 69 4.58 -6.79 -3.33
C ARG A 69 4.14 -8.23 -3.14
N ASP A 70 4.94 -8.98 -2.41
CA ASP A 70 4.67 -10.36 -2.05
C ASP A 70 4.95 -10.54 -0.55
N ILE A 71 3.96 -11.00 0.20
CA ILE A 71 4.06 -11.23 1.63
C ILE A 71 3.52 -12.62 1.92
N GLU A 72 4.35 -13.45 2.52
CA GLU A 72 4.06 -14.82 2.84
C GLU A 72 4.21 -15.06 4.34
N PHE A 73 3.10 -15.41 4.98
CA PHE A 73 3.02 -15.82 6.37
C PHE A 73 3.23 -17.33 6.41
N ASN A 74 4.47 -17.77 6.61
CA ASN A 74 4.82 -19.18 6.66
C ASN A 74 4.60 -19.70 8.09
N LEU A 75 3.51 -20.45 8.28
CA LEU A 75 3.13 -21.03 9.57
C LEU A 75 4.14 -22.08 10.07
N PRO A 76 4.56 -23.08 9.25
CA PRO A 76 5.51 -24.09 9.69
C PRO A 76 6.84 -23.51 10.20
N LEU A 77 7.33 -22.46 9.55
CA LEU A 77 8.60 -21.81 9.90
C LEU A 77 8.43 -20.63 10.88
N ARG A 78 7.20 -20.28 11.25
CA ARG A 78 6.82 -19.12 12.09
C ARG A 78 7.49 -17.82 11.63
N ARG A 79 7.50 -17.59 10.31
CA ARG A 79 8.22 -16.49 9.67
C ARG A 79 7.37 -15.79 8.64
N VAL A 80 7.45 -14.47 8.62
CA VAL A 80 6.85 -13.61 7.61
C VAL A 80 7.93 -13.21 6.63
N ARG A 81 7.85 -13.72 5.41
CA ARG A 81 8.70 -13.28 4.31
C ARG A 81 7.99 -12.14 3.60
N TRP A 82 8.66 -11.01 3.46
CA TRP A 82 8.15 -9.91 2.67
C TRP A 82 9.13 -9.58 1.56
N GLN A 83 8.59 -9.22 0.41
CA GLN A 83 9.35 -8.82 -0.75
C GLN A 83 8.61 -7.68 -1.45
N GLN A 84 9.38 -6.65 -1.79
CA GLN A 84 8.95 -5.45 -2.49
C GLN A 84 9.87 -5.26 -3.69
N ARG A 85 9.29 -5.25 -4.90
CA ARG A 85 10.06 -5.17 -6.14
C ARG A 85 9.54 -4.05 -7.01
N ARG A 86 10.44 -3.11 -7.30
CA ARG A 86 10.31 -2.08 -8.34
C ARG A 86 11.13 -2.48 -9.56
N LEU A 87 11.04 -1.70 -10.63
CA LEU A 87 11.80 -1.96 -11.85
C LEU A 87 13.32 -2.03 -11.62
N PHE A 88 13.85 -1.18 -10.72
CA PHE A 88 15.29 -1.08 -10.43
C PHE A 88 15.68 -1.42 -8.99
N THR A 89 14.73 -1.72 -8.12
CA THR A 89 15.01 -1.94 -6.70
C THR A 89 14.26 -3.16 -6.22
N LYS A 90 14.95 -4.02 -5.49
CA LYS A 90 14.35 -5.12 -4.74
C LYS A 90 14.67 -4.90 -3.27
N LYS A 91 13.65 -4.92 -2.43
CA LYS A 91 13.78 -5.01 -0.98
C LYS A 91 13.11 -6.31 -0.56
N ASP A 92 13.78 -7.08 0.26
CA ASP A 92 13.24 -8.29 0.85
C ASP A 92 13.72 -8.42 2.29
N GLY A 93 12.91 -9.11 3.09
CA GLY A 93 13.22 -9.35 4.48
C GLY A 93 12.45 -10.54 5.01
N ASN A 94 12.92 -11.03 6.14
CA ASN A 94 12.30 -12.11 6.88
C ASN A 94 12.13 -11.66 8.32
N ILE A 95 10.88 -11.66 8.78
CA ILE A 95 10.50 -11.16 10.10
C ILE A 95 9.92 -12.35 10.87
N PRO A 96 10.47 -12.68 12.05
CA PRO A 96 9.86 -13.67 12.93
C PRO A 96 8.40 -13.29 13.25
N MET A 97 7.46 -14.24 13.22
CA MET A 97 6.04 -13.95 13.47
C MET A 97 5.79 -13.32 14.85
N ASP A 98 6.63 -13.60 15.84
CA ASP A 98 6.61 -13.01 17.19
C ASP A 98 7.09 -11.55 17.24
N ALA A 99 7.78 -11.09 16.18
CA ALA A 99 8.15 -9.69 16.00
C ALA A 99 7.02 -8.87 15.34
N VAL A 100 6.04 -9.52 14.73
CA VAL A 100 4.82 -8.87 14.25
C VAL A 100 3.96 -8.55 15.46
N LYS A 101 3.80 -7.26 15.76
CA LYS A 101 3.06 -6.76 16.92
C LYS A 101 1.57 -6.67 16.63
N ASP A 102 1.16 -6.27 15.43
CA ASP A 102 -0.24 -6.13 15.10
C ASP A 102 -0.48 -6.01 13.59
N ILE A 103 -1.75 -6.09 13.19
CA ILE A 103 -2.21 -5.72 11.85
C ILE A 103 -3.26 -4.65 12.02
N VAL A 104 -3.01 -3.48 11.43
CA VAL A 104 -3.83 -2.29 11.56
C VAL A 104 -4.30 -1.83 10.19
N LEU A 105 -5.45 -1.18 10.17
CA LEU A 105 -5.95 -0.47 8.99
C LEU A 105 -5.34 0.92 9.01
N CYS A 106 -5.04 1.47 7.83
CA CYS A 106 -4.57 2.84 7.68
C CYS A 106 -5.43 3.61 6.64
N ILE A 107 -5.95 4.80 6.99
CA ILE A 107 -6.69 5.68 6.09
C ILE A 107 -5.68 6.56 5.36
N VAL A 108 -5.46 6.25 4.09
CA VAL A 108 -4.44 6.94 3.27
C VAL A 108 -5.00 8.19 2.61
N GLY A 109 -6.31 8.25 2.39
CA GLY A 109 -6.96 9.39 1.76
C GLY A 109 -8.47 9.27 1.70
N THR A 110 -9.06 10.14 0.90
CA THR A 110 -10.45 10.06 0.46
C THR A 110 -10.46 9.88 -1.04
N ASP A 111 -11.37 9.06 -1.51
CA ASP A 111 -11.65 8.92 -2.93
C ASP A 111 -12.15 10.27 -3.50
N ASP A 112 -11.72 10.59 -4.72
CA ASP A 112 -12.06 11.85 -5.42
C ASP A 112 -13.47 11.80 -6.04
N SER A 113 -14.21 10.71 -5.82
CA SER A 113 -15.61 10.62 -6.20
C SER A 113 -16.48 11.59 -5.40
N LEU A 114 -17.65 11.94 -5.97
CA LEU A 114 -18.63 12.86 -5.39
C LEU A 114 -19.01 12.55 -3.92
N ASN A 115 -18.78 11.31 -3.47
CA ASN A 115 -19.11 10.83 -2.14
C ASN A 115 -17.91 10.69 -1.17
N ARG A 116 -16.73 11.26 -1.48
CA ARG A 116 -15.54 11.36 -0.61
C ARG A 116 -15.39 10.21 0.41
N ARG A 117 -15.33 8.98 -0.09
CA ARG A 117 -15.24 7.80 0.78
C ARG A 117 -13.81 7.64 1.28
N PRO A 118 -13.57 7.34 2.57
CA PRO A 118 -12.24 7.06 3.07
C PRO A 118 -11.65 5.84 2.35
N GLN A 119 -10.36 5.95 2.01
CA GLN A 119 -9.58 4.90 1.40
C GLN A 119 -8.70 4.25 2.46
N TYR A 120 -8.91 2.95 2.63
CA TYR A 120 -8.22 2.14 3.63
C TYR A 120 -7.10 1.32 2.99
N ARG A 121 -6.08 0.99 3.78
CA ARG A 121 -4.94 0.16 3.42
C ARG A 121 -4.54 -0.68 4.63
N LEU A 122 -4.17 -1.94 4.42
CA LEU A 122 -3.66 -2.79 5.51
C LEU A 122 -2.17 -2.52 5.77
N MET A 123 -1.82 -2.43 7.05
CA MET A 123 -0.44 -2.30 7.50
C MET A 123 -0.13 -3.31 8.59
N MET A 124 1.06 -3.89 8.52
CA MET A 124 1.62 -4.77 9.53
C MET A 124 2.54 -3.96 10.44
N VAL A 125 2.20 -3.90 11.71
CA VAL A 125 3.00 -3.24 12.73
C VAL A 125 4.01 -4.24 13.28
N THR A 126 5.29 -3.96 13.10
CA THR A 126 6.38 -4.71 13.72
C THR A 126 6.97 -3.92 14.89
N ARG A 127 7.95 -4.49 15.58
CA ARG A 127 8.63 -3.77 16.68
C ARG A 127 9.43 -2.55 16.21
N GLU A 128 9.93 -2.59 14.97
CA GLU A 128 10.83 -1.58 14.43
C GLU A 128 10.11 -0.64 13.45
N GLU A 129 9.23 -1.18 12.61
CA GLU A 129 8.59 -0.41 11.54
C GLU A 129 7.17 -0.89 11.22
N THR A 130 6.37 0.01 10.68
CA THR A 130 5.04 -0.30 10.12
C THR A 130 5.19 -0.56 8.62
N ILE A 131 4.98 -1.80 8.20
CA ILE A 131 5.15 -2.26 6.82
C ILE A 131 3.78 -2.35 6.16
N PRO A 132 3.50 -1.64 5.06
CA PRO A 132 2.22 -1.78 4.39
C PRO A 132 2.10 -3.19 3.78
N LEU A 133 0.93 -3.81 3.93
CA LEU A 133 0.66 -5.13 3.36
C LEU A 133 0.21 -5.03 1.90
N THR A 134 -0.46 -3.93 1.56
CA THR A 134 -1.00 -3.66 0.22
C THR A 134 -0.57 -2.29 -0.26
N ASN A 135 -0.39 -2.14 -1.57
CA ASN A 135 -0.27 -0.85 -2.24
C ASN A 135 -1.62 -0.37 -2.75
N THR A 136 -2.56 -1.29 -3.01
CA THR A 136 -3.92 -0.92 -3.39
C THR A 136 -4.69 -0.31 -2.22
N HIS A 137 -5.50 0.69 -2.57
CA HIS A 137 -6.47 1.31 -1.69
C HIS A 137 -7.84 0.74 -1.99
N THR A 138 -8.61 0.39 -0.97
CA THR A 138 -10.01 0.05 -1.15
C THR A 138 -10.88 0.96 -0.30
N THR A 139 -12.08 1.24 -0.81
CA THR A 139 -13.13 1.96 -0.09
C THR A 139 -14.03 1.00 0.69
N ASP A 140 -13.92 -0.31 0.44
CA ASP A 140 -14.64 -1.34 1.19
C ASP A 140 -13.89 -1.66 2.48
N LYS A 141 -14.41 -1.14 3.59
CA LYS A 141 -13.86 -1.38 4.93
C LYS A 141 -14.01 -2.85 5.34
N ASN A 142 -15.16 -3.45 5.03
CA ASN A 142 -15.52 -4.79 5.52
C ASN A 142 -14.61 -5.86 4.90
N GLU A 143 -14.27 -5.72 3.61
CA GLU A 143 -13.34 -6.63 2.93
C GLU A 143 -11.96 -6.62 3.59
N LEU A 144 -11.44 -5.44 3.97
CA LEU A 144 -10.16 -5.36 4.64
C LEU A 144 -10.21 -5.79 6.10
N GLU A 145 -11.30 -5.55 6.81
CA GLU A 145 -11.51 -6.05 8.17
C GLU A 145 -11.50 -7.58 8.18
N GLN A 146 -12.23 -8.21 7.26
CA GLN A 146 -12.24 -9.67 7.12
C GLN A 146 -10.83 -10.22 6.78
N ALA A 147 -10.09 -9.53 5.92
CA ALA A 147 -8.71 -9.88 5.61
C ALA A 147 -7.78 -9.72 6.84
N ALA A 148 -7.93 -8.64 7.61
CA ALA A 148 -7.17 -8.40 8.83
C ALA A 148 -7.45 -9.47 9.89
N GLU A 149 -8.72 -9.81 10.12
CA GLU A 149 -9.14 -10.86 11.04
C GLU A 149 -8.55 -12.22 10.65
N SER A 150 -8.59 -12.56 9.36
CA SER A 150 -8.00 -13.81 8.85
C SER A 150 -6.49 -13.88 9.12
N LEU A 151 -5.78 -12.75 8.97
CA LEU A 151 -4.35 -12.68 9.24
C LEU A 151 -4.03 -12.69 10.75
N LEU A 152 -4.86 -12.03 11.57
CA LEU A 152 -4.73 -12.05 13.03
C LEU A 152 -4.97 -13.46 13.58
N ALA A 153 -5.95 -14.18 13.04
CA ALA A 153 -6.20 -15.58 13.38
C ALA A 153 -4.98 -16.46 13.10
N VAL A 154 -4.32 -16.27 11.95
CA VAL A 154 -3.06 -16.98 11.62
C VAL A 154 -1.91 -16.61 12.57
N LEU A 155 -1.86 -15.36 13.02
CA LEU A 155 -0.92 -14.92 14.05
C LEU A 155 -1.29 -15.39 15.47
N SER A 156 -2.38 -16.16 15.62
CA SER A 156 -2.95 -16.59 16.91
C SER A 156 -3.22 -15.42 17.86
N ARG A 157 -3.71 -14.31 17.29
CA ARG A 157 -4.05 -13.08 18.01
C ARG A 157 -5.55 -12.88 17.98
N GLU A 158 -6.11 -12.44 19.10
CA GLU A 158 -7.52 -12.12 19.18
C GLU A 158 -7.84 -10.89 18.32
N PRO A 159 -8.84 -10.98 17.41
CA PRO A 159 -9.41 -9.81 16.79
C PRO A 159 -10.03 -8.96 17.90
N SER A 160 -9.65 -7.68 18.02
CA SER A 160 -10.37 -6.78 18.93
C SER A 160 -11.66 -6.32 18.28
N ASP A 161 -12.69 -6.10 19.09
CA ASP A 161 -14.02 -5.65 18.67
C ASP A 161 -14.04 -4.42 17.74
N ASP A 162 -12.97 -3.59 17.72
CA ASP A 162 -12.78 -2.58 16.68
C ASP A 162 -11.30 -2.42 16.24
N ILE A 163 -10.96 -2.98 15.08
CA ILE A 163 -9.65 -2.83 14.41
C ILE A 163 -9.37 -1.34 14.13
N THR A 164 -10.40 -0.53 13.93
CA THR A 164 -10.29 0.90 13.64
C THR A 164 -9.77 1.69 14.84
N ASP A 165 -10.36 1.46 16.01
CA ASP A 165 -9.91 2.06 17.27
C ASP A 165 -8.47 1.66 17.62
N ARG A 166 -8.12 0.40 17.39
CA ARG A 166 -6.75 -0.10 17.57
C ARG A 166 -5.77 0.60 16.63
N SER A 167 -6.17 0.81 15.38
CA SER A 167 -5.37 1.53 14.38
C SER A 167 -5.12 2.99 14.77
N LEU A 168 -6.15 3.69 15.25
CA LEU A 168 -6.02 5.05 15.78
C LEU A 168 -5.08 5.07 17.00
N ASN A 169 -5.26 4.15 17.95
CA ASN A 169 -4.44 4.06 19.14
C ASN A 169 -2.97 3.75 18.84
N ASP A 170 -2.69 2.95 17.80
CA ASP A 170 -1.33 2.67 17.33
C ASP A 170 -0.71 3.88 16.64
N ALA A 171 -1.45 4.58 15.77
CA ALA A 171 -0.98 5.82 15.14
C ALA A 171 -0.58 6.87 16.20
N VAL A 172 -1.40 7.03 17.25
CA VAL A 172 -1.07 7.90 18.39
C VAL A 172 0.17 7.38 19.15
N ALA A 173 0.28 6.07 19.38
CA ALA A 173 1.42 5.46 20.09
C ALA A 173 2.76 5.75 19.39
N GLN A 174 2.75 5.66 18.06
CA GLN A 174 3.92 5.84 17.22
C GLN A 174 4.22 7.32 16.95
N GLY A 175 3.46 8.25 17.55
CA GLY A 175 3.63 9.69 17.34
C GLY A 175 3.19 10.16 15.94
N ARG A 176 2.44 9.33 15.19
CA ARG A 176 1.87 9.65 13.87
C ARG A 176 0.63 10.55 14.02
N THR A 177 0.78 11.69 14.67
CA THR A 177 -0.32 12.61 15.04
C THR A 177 -1.09 13.14 13.83
N VAL A 178 -0.41 13.34 12.69
CA VAL A 178 -1.07 13.73 11.42
C VAL A 178 -2.03 12.64 10.94
N GLU A 179 -1.63 11.38 11.05
CA GLU A 179 -2.46 10.24 10.63
C GLU A 179 -3.62 10.01 11.60
N ALA A 180 -3.36 10.09 12.91
CA ALA A 180 -4.41 10.02 13.94
C ALA A 180 -5.43 11.16 13.80
N THR A 181 -4.97 12.39 13.54
CA THR A 181 -5.84 13.54 13.27
C THR A 181 -6.67 13.30 12.02
N ARG A 182 -6.05 12.83 10.92
CA ARG A 182 -6.77 12.50 9.69
C ARG A 182 -7.84 11.43 9.95
N TRP A 183 -7.53 10.43 10.78
CA TRP A 183 -8.47 9.39 11.17
C TRP A 183 -9.72 9.94 11.82
N LEU A 184 -9.52 10.77 12.86
CA LEU A 184 -10.59 11.38 13.64
C LEU A 184 -11.47 12.28 12.77
N ARG A 185 -10.88 13.00 11.81
CA ARG A 185 -11.64 13.83 10.87
C ARG A 185 -12.54 13.00 9.95
N LEU A 186 -12.00 11.92 9.40
CA LEU A 186 -12.70 11.12 8.39
C LEU A 186 -13.72 10.15 8.99
N ARG A 187 -13.43 9.59 10.17
CA ARG A 187 -14.33 8.68 10.87
C ARG A 187 -15.41 9.43 11.65
N ASP A 188 -15.01 10.42 12.44
CA ASP A 188 -15.91 11.07 13.41
C ASP A 188 -16.48 12.40 12.87
N GLY A 189 -16.17 12.76 11.63
CA GLY A 189 -16.64 13.99 10.99
C GLY A 189 -16.09 15.27 11.64
N LEU A 190 -15.00 15.16 12.39
CA LEU A 190 -14.46 16.25 13.18
C LEU A 190 -13.74 17.30 12.31
N ASP A 191 -13.76 18.55 12.77
CA ASP A 191 -12.92 19.60 12.19
C ASP A 191 -11.45 19.37 12.56
N LEU A 192 -10.55 20.07 11.85
CA LEU A 192 -9.11 19.88 12.04
C LEU A 192 -8.66 20.20 13.48
N THR A 193 -9.27 21.21 14.09
CA THR A 193 -8.90 21.69 15.43
C THR A 193 -9.32 20.69 16.51
N SER A 194 -10.57 20.19 16.47
CA SER A 194 -11.04 19.21 17.45
C SER A 194 -10.35 17.88 17.28
N ALA A 195 -10.15 17.41 16.05
CA ALA A 195 -9.44 16.17 15.76
C ALA A 195 -8.00 16.22 16.28
N ARG A 196 -7.28 17.34 16.08
CA ARG A 196 -5.92 17.52 16.59
C ARG A 196 -5.89 17.52 18.11
N LYS A 197 -6.81 18.25 18.75
CA LYS A 197 -6.91 18.32 20.22
C LYS A 197 -7.14 16.93 20.83
N ILE A 198 -7.99 16.11 20.21
CA ILE A 198 -8.25 14.75 20.67
C ILE A 198 -7.01 13.85 20.46
N ALA A 199 -6.35 13.92 19.30
CA ALA A 199 -5.13 13.15 19.05
C ALA A 199 -4.00 13.50 20.04
N ASP A 200 -3.83 14.79 20.35
CA ASP A 200 -2.85 15.27 21.32
C ASP A 200 -3.21 14.82 22.74
N ALA A 201 -4.49 14.88 23.13
CA ALA A 201 -4.96 14.37 24.43
C ALA A 201 -4.78 12.85 24.58
N MET A 202 -5.02 12.08 23.52
CA MET A 202 -4.77 10.64 23.50
C MET A 202 -3.27 10.33 23.66
N LYS A 203 -2.40 11.15 23.06
CA LYS A 203 -0.95 11.04 23.21
C LYS A 203 -0.52 11.30 24.65
N GLU A 204 -1.01 12.37 25.27
CA GLU A 204 -0.69 12.74 26.65
C GLU A 204 -1.13 11.67 27.66
N LYS A 205 -2.32 11.08 27.46
CA LYS A 205 -2.86 10.01 28.33
C LYS A 205 -2.02 8.73 28.30
N LYS A 206 -1.28 8.48 27.22
CA LYS A 206 -0.48 7.27 27.02
C LYS A 206 0.98 7.41 27.50
N ILE A 207 1.43 8.64 27.73
CA ILE A 207 2.77 8.94 28.28
C ILE A 207 2.76 8.88 29.82
N ARG A 208 1.58 8.91 30.45
CA ARG A 208 1.39 8.66 31.89
C ARG A 208 1.16 7.18 32.17
#